data_AF-A0A661TPT8-F1
#
_entry.id   AF-A0A661TPT8-F1
#
_cell.length_a   1.000
_cell.length_b   1.000
_cell.length_c   1.000
_cell.angle_alpha   90.00
_cell.angle_beta   90.00
_cell.angle_gamma   90.00
#
_symmetry.space_group_name_H-M   'P 1'
#
loop_
_entity.id
_entity.type
_entity.pdbx_description
1 polymer ?
#
loop_
_entity_poly.entity_id
_entity_poly.type
_entity_poly.pdbx_seq_one_letter_code
_entity_poly.pdbx_strand_id
1 'polypeptide(L)'
;MTKIGFDMSKVSRFTRAFGGQNLRVLQPTFRLWGTRYLSETRKRFKKNSDGGGEWQRLKPATIAGRRKGKRRGRSSRGLASRSGGGNVKILQNYGILFKALSVGQPGNLYRLLRRGIRVGFGGPAKHPDGKATIADIAKFHNVGKGNNPKRRILHPPSRELRAFMRMTLARAIDKTGKRL
;
A
#
# COMPACT_ATOMS: atom_id res chain seq x y z
N MET A 1 -18.18 -2.62 5.70
CA MET A 1 -16.79 -2.11 5.63
C MET A 1 -16.18 -2.39 4.29
N THR A 2 -15.52 -1.39 3.70
CA THR A 2 -14.96 -1.54 2.35
C THR A 2 -13.66 -2.34 2.36
N LYS A 3 -13.56 -3.36 1.51
CA LYS A 3 -12.31 -4.07 1.24
C LYS A 3 -11.88 -3.72 -0.18
N ILE A 4 -10.72 -3.08 -0.33
CA ILE A 4 -10.10 -2.85 -1.64
C ILE A 4 -8.74 -3.51 -1.64
N GLY A 5 -8.47 -4.35 -2.62
CA GLY A 5 -7.24 -5.12 -2.63
C GLY A 5 -6.97 -5.77 -3.98
N PHE A 6 -5.72 -6.08 -4.19
CA PHE A 6 -5.27 -6.86 -5.31
C PHE A 6 -5.40 -8.36 -4.97
N ASP A 7 -6.14 -9.07 -5.81
CA ASP A 7 -6.31 -10.52 -5.69
C ASP A 7 -5.28 -11.23 -6.57
N MET A 8 -4.27 -11.81 -5.94
CA MET A 8 -3.19 -12.48 -6.67
C MET A 8 -3.59 -13.85 -7.18
N SER A 9 -4.73 -14.40 -6.78
CA SER A 9 -5.25 -15.62 -7.42
C SER A 9 -5.57 -15.39 -8.90
N LYS A 10 -5.79 -14.13 -9.29
CA LYS A 10 -6.08 -13.74 -10.68
C LYS A 10 -4.85 -13.54 -11.54
N VAL A 11 -3.65 -13.50 -10.95
CA VAL A 11 -2.39 -13.25 -11.69
C VAL A 11 -2.04 -14.41 -12.61
N SER A 12 -2.69 -15.57 -12.50
CA SER A 12 -2.34 -16.70 -13.35
C SER A 12 -3.48 -17.72 -13.48
N ARG A 13 -3.85 -18.01 -14.74
CA ARG A 13 -4.53 -19.24 -15.20
C ARG A 13 -3.90 -20.52 -14.60
N PHE A 14 -2.65 -20.42 -14.16
CA PHE A 14 -1.86 -21.47 -13.53
C PHE A 14 -2.52 -22.07 -12.28
N THR A 15 -3.11 -21.29 -11.36
CA THR A 15 -3.79 -21.89 -10.18
C THR A 15 -5.02 -22.74 -10.53
N ARG A 16 -5.57 -22.55 -11.74
CA ARG A 16 -6.68 -23.34 -12.26
C ARG A 16 -6.20 -24.66 -12.88
N ALA A 17 -4.98 -24.70 -13.44
CA ALA A 17 -4.36 -25.91 -13.99
C ALA A 17 -4.03 -26.96 -12.90
N PHE A 18 -3.75 -26.52 -11.66
CA PHE A 18 -3.40 -27.41 -10.54
C PHE A 18 -4.60 -27.93 -9.75
N GLY A 19 -5.65 -28.36 -10.46
CA GLY A 19 -6.92 -28.84 -9.92
C GLY A 19 -6.81 -29.65 -8.62
N GLY A 20 -7.08 -29.00 -7.49
CA GLY A 20 -7.29 -29.71 -6.21
C GLY A 20 -6.04 -30.21 -5.47
N GLN A 21 -4.81 -29.80 -5.84
CA GLN A 21 -3.63 -30.13 -5.02
C GLN A 21 -3.77 -29.64 -3.56
N ASN A 22 -2.98 -30.19 -2.64
CA ASN A 22 -3.00 -29.80 -1.23
C ASN A 22 -2.44 -28.36 -1.08
N LEU A 23 -3.31 -27.37 -1.26
CA LEU A 23 -3.01 -25.93 -1.33
C LEU A 23 -2.31 -25.41 -0.07
N ARG A 24 -2.30 -26.19 1.02
CA ARG A 24 -1.49 -25.94 2.23
C ARG A 24 0.01 -25.82 1.89
N VAL A 25 0.53 -26.66 1.00
CA VAL A 25 1.96 -26.63 0.62
C VAL A 25 2.34 -25.35 -0.14
N LEU A 26 1.38 -24.72 -0.82
CA LEU A 26 1.60 -23.46 -1.53
C LEU A 26 1.37 -22.21 -0.66
N GLN A 27 0.84 -22.36 0.56
CA GLN A 27 0.60 -21.21 1.44
C GLN A 27 1.86 -20.40 1.76
N PRO A 28 3.04 -21.00 2.04
CA PRO A 28 4.27 -20.24 2.23
C PRO A 28 4.62 -19.37 1.02
N THR A 29 4.45 -19.91 -0.18
CA THR A 29 4.67 -19.19 -1.45
C THR A 29 3.70 -18.01 -1.59
N PHE A 30 2.41 -18.21 -1.29
CA PHE A 30 1.42 -17.14 -1.33
C PHE A 30 1.68 -16.05 -0.27
N ARG A 31 2.15 -16.41 0.93
CA ARG A 31 2.59 -15.43 1.93
C ARG A 31 3.78 -14.62 1.41
N LEU A 32 4.78 -15.28 0.83
CA LEU A 32 5.94 -14.61 0.23
C LEU A 32 5.52 -13.59 -0.84
N TRP A 33 4.53 -13.93 -1.67
CA TRP A 33 3.97 -13.02 -2.68
C TRP A 33 3.32 -11.78 -2.06
N GLY A 34 2.47 -11.97 -1.04
CA GLY A 34 1.83 -10.86 -0.34
C GLY A 34 2.86 -9.92 0.29
N THR A 35 3.87 -10.48 0.96
CA THR A 35 4.95 -9.70 1.58
C THR A 35 5.73 -8.90 0.54
N ARG A 36 6.12 -9.51 -0.58
CA ARG A 36 6.87 -8.81 -1.65
C ARG A 36 6.04 -7.70 -2.29
N TYR A 37 4.76 -7.96 -2.56
CA TYR A 37 3.86 -6.94 -3.08
C TYR A 37 3.68 -5.75 -2.14
N LEU A 38 3.47 -6.00 -0.85
CA LEU A 38 3.36 -4.92 0.14
C LEU A 38 4.67 -4.14 0.26
N SER A 39 5.82 -4.82 0.18
CA SER A 39 7.13 -4.15 0.15
C SER A 39 7.27 -3.22 -1.06
N GLU A 40 6.94 -3.68 -2.26
CA GLU A 40 6.95 -2.86 -3.48
C GLU A 40 5.98 -1.69 -3.37
N THR A 41 4.75 -1.96 -2.91
CA THR A 41 3.71 -0.95 -2.70
C THR A 41 4.16 0.12 -1.71
N ARG A 42 4.84 -0.26 -0.62
CA ARG A 42 5.40 0.68 0.36
C ARG A 42 6.52 1.53 -0.21
N LYS A 43 7.44 0.93 -0.98
CA LYS A 43 8.52 1.67 -1.67
C LYS A 43 7.92 2.72 -2.60
N ARG A 44 6.96 2.33 -3.42
CA ARG A 44 6.25 3.23 -4.32
C ARG A 44 5.46 4.30 -3.57
N PHE A 45 4.75 3.94 -2.51
CA PHE A 45 4.02 4.87 -1.65
C PHE A 45 4.96 5.92 -1.06
N LYS A 46 6.12 5.52 -0.54
CA LYS A 46 7.12 6.45 0.01
C LYS A 46 7.62 7.39 -1.08
N LYS A 47 8.09 6.85 -2.21
CA LYS A 47 8.59 7.64 -3.35
C LYS A 47 7.56 8.68 -3.83
N ASN A 48 6.31 8.25 -4.01
CA ASN A 48 5.23 9.15 -4.43
C ASN A 48 4.86 10.15 -3.33
N SER A 49 4.84 9.75 -2.06
CA SER A 49 4.55 10.64 -0.93
C SER A 49 5.59 11.75 -0.80
N ASP A 50 6.84 11.47 -1.13
CA ASP A 50 7.95 12.42 -1.10
C ASP A 50 7.97 13.33 -2.35
N GLY A 51 7.05 13.14 -3.30
CA GLY A 51 6.92 13.97 -4.51
C GLY A 51 7.78 13.55 -5.70
N GLY A 52 8.39 12.36 -5.64
CA GLY A 52 9.30 11.82 -6.65
C GLY A 52 8.69 10.79 -7.60
N GLY A 53 7.37 10.77 -7.81
CA GLY A 53 6.73 9.80 -8.71
C GLY A 53 5.42 10.28 -9.30
N GLU A 54 4.47 9.37 -9.51
CA GLU A 54 3.28 9.62 -10.35
C GLU A 54 2.21 10.53 -9.70
N TRP A 55 2.32 10.80 -8.39
CA TRP A 55 1.34 11.63 -7.72
C TRP A 55 1.60 13.10 -8.01
N GLN A 56 0.55 13.80 -8.45
CA GLN A 56 0.62 15.24 -8.69
C GLN A 56 1.16 15.97 -7.46
N ARG A 57 2.12 16.85 -7.71
CA ARG A 57 2.71 17.71 -6.68
C ARG A 57 1.62 18.57 -6.04
N LEU A 58 1.84 18.92 -4.78
CA LEU A 58 0.98 19.89 -4.12
C LEU A 58 1.10 21.25 -4.80
N LYS A 59 0.00 22.00 -4.88
CA LYS A 59 0.02 23.39 -5.34
C LYS A 59 1.00 24.19 -4.47
N PRO A 60 1.81 25.12 -5.03
CA PRO A 60 2.72 25.95 -4.25
C PRO A 60 2.03 26.68 -3.09
N ALA A 61 0.80 27.17 -3.30
CA ALA A 61 -0.02 27.76 -2.24
C ALA A 61 -0.31 26.79 -1.08
N THR A 62 -0.58 25.51 -1.37
CA THR A 62 -0.76 24.47 -0.35
C THR A 62 0.55 24.17 0.38
N ILE A 63 1.68 24.15 -0.33
CA ILE A 63 3.01 23.97 0.29
C ILE A 63 3.32 25.15 1.22
N ALA A 64 3.12 26.38 0.75
CA ALA A 64 3.33 27.60 1.53
C ALA A 64 2.40 27.66 2.75
N GLY A 65 1.12 27.29 2.60
CA GLY A 65 0.17 27.17 3.70
C GLY A 65 0.59 26.12 4.74
N ARG A 66 1.14 24.99 4.31
CA ARG A 66 1.70 23.97 5.22
C ARG A 66 2.95 24.45 5.95
N ARG A 67 3.82 25.22 5.28
CA ARG A 67 5.03 25.81 5.90
C ARG A 67 4.72 26.91 6.90
N LYS A 68 3.65 27.68 6.71
CA LYS A 68 3.30 28.80 7.61
C LYS A 68 2.74 28.37 8.96
N GLY A 69 2.30 27.11 9.10
CA GLY A 69 1.73 26.59 10.35
C GLY A 69 0.46 27.33 10.80
N LYS A 70 -0.36 26.69 11.63
CA LYS A 70 -1.35 27.44 12.42
C LYS A 70 -0.52 28.29 13.37
N ARG A 71 -0.54 29.62 13.25
CA ARG A 71 0.04 30.55 14.23
C ARG A 71 -0.62 30.24 15.59
N ARG A 72 -0.07 29.28 16.34
CA ARG A 72 -0.23 29.26 17.79
C ARG A 72 0.54 30.50 18.25
N GLY A 73 -0.22 31.46 18.76
CA GLY A 73 0.32 32.76 19.11
C GLY A 73 1.47 32.69 20.10
N ARG A 74 2.17 33.81 20.16
CA ARG A 74 3.15 34.25 21.16
C ARG A 74 4.61 33.85 20.93
N SER A 75 5.32 34.86 20.40
CA SER A 75 6.67 35.30 20.76
C SER A 75 7.80 34.27 20.81
N SER A 76 8.67 34.34 19.80
CA SER A 76 10.06 34.72 20.05
C SER A 76 10.66 35.33 18.79
N ARG A 77 11.10 36.58 18.89
CA ARG A 77 12.14 37.12 18.02
C ARG A 77 13.35 36.22 18.22
N GLY A 78 13.74 35.44 17.22
CA GLY A 78 14.86 34.53 17.36
C GLY A 78 15.12 33.76 16.08
N LEU A 79 16.00 34.33 15.25
CA LEU A 79 16.75 33.67 14.18
C LEU A 79 15.94 32.72 13.28
N ALA A 80 15.41 33.28 12.19
CA ALA A 80 15.09 32.51 11.00
C ALA A 80 16.39 31.95 10.40
N SER A 81 16.84 30.82 10.94
CA SER A 81 17.78 29.91 10.30
C SER A 81 17.26 29.61 8.89
N ARG A 82 18.06 29.97 7.89
CA ARG A 82 17.90 29.69 6.45
C ARG A 82 18.07 28.20 6.10
N SER A 83 17.74 27.30 7.01
CA SER A 83 17.97 25.86 6.84
C SER A 83 16.64 25.11 7.00
N GLY A 84 15.99 24.82 5.88
CA GLY A 84 14.72 24.08 5.94
C GLY A 84 14.06 23.78 4.60
N GLY A 85 14.85 23.49 3.56
CA GLY A 85 14.36 22.89 2.31
C GLY A 85 13.86 21.46 2.49
N GLY A 86 13.05 21.19 3.53
CA GLY A 86 12.49 19.86 3.77
C GLY A 86 11.53 19.47 2.64
N ASN A 87 11.67 18.24 2.13
CA ASN A 87 10.74 17.63 1.19
C ASN A 87 9.33 17.66 1.78
N VAL A 88 8.46 18.50 1.23
CA VAL A 88 7.07 18.62 1.71
C VAL A 88 6.31 17.39 1.22
N LYS A 89 5.96 16.49 2.15
CA LYS A 89 5.19 15.29 1.84
C LYS A 89 3.86 15.65 1.21
N ILE A 90 3.48 14.98 0.13
CA ILE A 90 2.17 15.15 -0.52
C ILE A 90 1.04 14.79 0.45
N LEU A 91 1.23 13.73 1.24
CA LEU A 91 0.25 13.24 2.23
C LEU A 91 0.58 13.74 3.65
N GLN A 92 -0.44 14.29 4.32
CA GLN A 92 -0.34 14.77 5.71
C GLN A 92 -0.21 13.61 6.71
N ASN A 93 -1.08 12.59 6.60
CA ASN A 93 -1.06 11.38 7.44
C ASN A 93 -0.39 10.19 6.74
N TYR A 94 0.85 10.39 6.26
CA TYR A 94 1.62 9.30 5.65
C TYR A 94 1.79 8.12 6.63
N GLY A 95 1.93 8.37 7.94
CA GLY A 95 2.17 7.32 8.93
C GLY A 95 1.04 6.30 9.04
N ILE A 96 -0.22 6.75 9.16
CA ILE A 96 -1.38 5.86 9.28
C ILE A 96 -1.60 5.06 7.99
N LEU A 97 -1.52 5.72 6.83
CA LEU A 97 -1.68 5.07 5.52
C LEU A 97 -0.54 4.10 5.22
N PHE A 98 0.69 4.43 5.62
CA PHE A 98 1.84 3.55 5.48
C PHE A 98 1.75 2.35 6.42
N LYS A 99 1.25 2.54 7.66
CA LYS A 99 0.93 1.43 8.58
C LYS A 99 -0.10 0.48 7.97
N ALA A 100 -1.13 0.98 7.29
CA ALA A 100 -2.12 0.15 6.59
C ALA A 100 -1.54 -0.72 5.45
N LEU A 101 -0.30 -0.45 5.00
CA LEU A 101 0.44 -1.29 4.05
C LEU A 101 1.37 -2.32 4.74
N SER A 102 1.35 -2.38 6.07
CA SER A 102 2.13 -3.32 6.87
C SER A 102 1.26 -4.50 7.29
N VAL A 103 1.79 -5.73 7.18
CA VAL A 103 1.06 -6.94 7.57
C VAL A 103 0.66 -6.85 9.04
N GLY A 104 -0.61 -7.19 9.34
CA GLY A 104 -1.14 -7.24 10.71
C GLY A 104 -1.46 -5.89 11.33
N GLN A 105 -1.19 -4.78 10.65
CA GLN A 105 -1.51 -3.45 11.16
C GLN A 105 -2.96 -3.03 10.87
N PRO A 106 -3.54 -2.12 11.66
CA PRO A 106 -4.85 -1.53 11.40
C PRO A 106 -4.98 -0.98 9.97
N GLY A 107 -6.09 -1.33 9.30
CA GLY A 107 -6.35 -0.92 7.91
C GLY A 107 -5.71 -1.81 6.85
N ASN A 108 -4.89 -2.79 7.23
CA ASN A 108 -4.28 -3.75 6.30
C ASN A 108 -5.25 -4.90 5.99
N LEU A 109 -5.37 -5.25 4.71
CA LEU A 109 -5.94 -6.50 4.26
C LEU A 109 -4.80 -7.41 3.82
N TYR A 110 -4.61 -8.53 4.53
CA TYR A 110 -3.67 -9.57 4.16
C TYR A 110 -4.34 -10.92 4.44
N ARG A 111 -4.95 -11.50 3.40
CA ARG A 111 -5.77 -12.69 3.55
C ARG A 111 -5.35 -13.76 2.56
N LEU A 112 -4.86 -14.88 3.09
CA LEU A 112 -4.69 -16.10 2.30
C LEU A 112 -6.05 -16.55 1.76
N LEU A 113 -6.06 -16.91 0.48
CA LEU A 113 -7.18 -17.51 -0.20
C LEU A 113 -6.83 -18.96 -0.51
N ARG A 114 -7.85 -19.77 -0.81
CA ARG A 114 -7.67 -21.16 -1.24
C ARG A 114 -6.61 -21.28 -2.36
N ARG A 115 -6.62 -20.35 -3.34
CA ARG A 115 -5.75 -20.37 -4.53
C ARG A 115 -4.88 -19.11 -4.66
N GLY A 116 -4.44 -18.53 -3.55
CA GLY A 116 -3.57 -17.36 -3.61
C GLY A 116 -3.62 -16.49 -2.37
N ILE A 117 -3.41 -15.19 -2.56
CA ILE A 117 -3.47 -14.20 -1.50
C ILE A 117 -4.16 -12.94 -1.98
N ARG A 118 -4.94 -12.32 -1.11
CA ARG A 118 -5.50 -10.98 -1.32
C ARG A 118 -4.81 -10.00 -0.38
N VAL A 119 -4.28 -8.92 -0.95
CA VAL A 119 -3.57 -7.87 -0.23
C VAL A 119 -4.14 -6.50 -0.57
N GLY A 120 -4.26 -5.61 0.42
CA GLY A 120 -4.78 -4.26 0.21
C GLY A 120 -5.18 -3.56 1.50
N PHE A 121 -6.32 -2.86 1.46
CA PHE A 121 -6.91 -2.15 2.59
C PHE A 121 -8.20 -2.82 3.06
N GLY A 122 -8.36 -2.94 4.38
CA GLY A 122 -9.56 -3.50 5.01
C GLY A 122 -9.48 -3.47 6.53
N GLY A 123 -10.54 -3.99 7.17
CA GLY A 123 -10.64 -4.10 8.62
C GLY A 123 -11.42 -2.95 9.28
N PRO A 124 -11.78 -3.11 10.57
CA PRO A 124 -12.72 -2.22 11.26
C PRO A 124 -12.11 -1.02 11.98
N ALA A 125 -10.78 -0.93 12.06
CA ALA A 125 -10.12 0.10 12.83
C ALA A 125 -10.46 1.51 12.35
N LYS A 126 -10.99 2.33 13.27
CA LYS A 126 -11.34 3.73 13.03
C LYS A 126 -10.09 4.62 13.07
N HIS A 127 -10.14 5.72 12.32
CA HIS A 127 -9.15 6.77 12.46
C HIS A 127 -9.38 7.52 13.78
N PRO A 128 -8.33 7.88 14.54
CA PRO A 128 -8.49 8.57 15.84
C PRO A 128 -9.36 9.84 15.75
N ASP A 129 -9.15 10.62 14.69
CA ASP A 129 -9.82 11.92 14.51
C ASP A 129 -11.09 11.87 13.64
N GLY A 130 -11.77 10.72 13.52
CA GLY A 130 -12.97 10.68 12.67
C GLY A 130 -13.78 9.38 12.64
N LYS A 131 -14.93 9.46 11.96
CA LYS A 131 -15.87 8.34 11.82
C LYS A 131 -15.44 7.29 10.80
N ALA A 132 -14.55 7.65 9.86
CA ALA A 132 -14.10 6.76 8.79
C ALA A 132 -13.07 5.73 9.32
N THR A 133 -13.09 4.53 8.75
CA THR A 133 -12.02 3.55 9.02
C THR A 133 -10.73 3.94 8.32
N ILE A 134 -9.60 3.44 8.82
CA ILE A 134 -8.30 3.59 8.15
C ILE A 134 -8.37 3.03 6.72
N ALA A 135 -9.10 1.93 6.51
CA ALA A 135 -9.31 1.33 5.20
C ALA A 135 -10.14 2.23 4.27
N ASP A 136 -11.17 2.91 4.78
CA ASP A 136 -11.97 3.87 4.01
C ASP A 136 -11.13 5.08 3.60
N ILE A 137 -10.32 5.63 4.52
CA ILE A 137 -9.39 6.73 4.23
C ILE A 137 -8.39 6.30 3.15
N ALA A 138 -7.77 5.12 3.30
CA ALA A 138 -6.85 4.58 2.31
C ALA A 138 -7.53 4.37 0.94
N LYS A 139 -8.79 3.92 0.92
CA LYS A 139 -9.59 3.84 -0.31
C LYS A 139 -9.79 5.23 -0.92
N PHE A 140 -10.18 6.23 -0.14
CA PHE A 140 -10.42 7.59 -0.64
C PHE A 140 -9.15 8.18 -1.26
N HIS A 141 -7.98 7.92 -0.69
CA HIS A 141 -6.71 8.28 -1.34
C HIS A 141 -6.49 7.45 -2.61
N ASN A 142 -6.72 6.14 -2.58
CA ASN A 142 -6.46 5.25 -3.70
C ASN A 142 -7.28 5.58 -4.96
N VAL A 143 -8.58 5.87 -4.80
CA VAL A 143 -9.50 6.10 -5.93
C VAL A 143 -9.88 7.57 -6.13
N GLY A 144 -9.62 8.43 -5.16
CA GLY A 144 -10.16 9.80 -5.09
C GLY A 144 -11.54 9.84 -4.43
N LYS A 145 -11.86 10.93 -3.74
CA LYS A 145 -13.23 11.19 -3.21
C LYS A 145 -13.39 12.67 -2.84
N GLY A 146 -14.42 13.33 -3.38
CA GLY A 146 -14.62 14.77 -3.18
C GLY A 146 -13.37 15.55 -3.58
N ASN A 147 -12.89 16.42 -2.68
CA ASN A 147 -11.67 17.22 -2.90
C ASN A 147 -10.36 16.43 -2.71
N ASN A 148 -10.41 15.13 -2.39
CA ASN A 148 -9.22 14.30 -2.32
C ASN A 148 -8.83 13.81 -3.71
N PRO A 149 -7.68 14.26 -4.27
CA PRO A 149 -7.24 13.79 -5.57
C PRO A 149 -6.87 12.31 -5.50
N LYS A 150 -7.10 11.62 -6.62
CA LYS A 150 -6.74 10.21 -6.80
C LYS A 150 -5.23 10.05 -6.70
N ARG A 151 -4.81 9.23 -5.74
CA ARG A 151 -3.42 8.84 -5.48
C ARG A 151 -3.38 7.33 -5.46
N ARG A 152 -3.28 6.70 -6.62
CA ARG A 152 -3.34 5.24 -6.73
C ARG A 152 -2.19 4.63 -5.91
N ILE A 153 -2.52 3.98 -4.80
CA ILE A 153 -1.59 3.32 -3.88
C ILE A 153 -1.42 1.86 -4.31
N LEU A 154 -2.54 1.15 -4.44
CA LEU A 154 -2.57 -0.24 -4.88
C LEU A 154 -2.43 -0.29 -6.41
N HIS A 155 -1.29 -0.78 -6.87
CA HIS A 155 -1.01 -1.02 -8.29
C HIS A 155 -1.02 -2.51 -8.61
N PRO A 156 -1.22 -2.89 -9.88
CA PRO A 156 -0.89 -4.23 -10.33
C PRO A 156 0.58 -4.52 -9.99
N PRO A 157 0.92 -5.78 -9.66
CA PRO A 157 2.30 -6.19 -9.48
C PRO A 157 3.16 -5.77 -10.69
N SER A 158 4.36 -5.27 -10.43
CA SER A 158 5.36 -4.98 -11.45
C SER A 158 5.68 -6.20 -12.32
N ARG A 159 6.33 -5.99 -13.47
CA ARG A 159 6.76 -7.09 -14.34
C ARG A 159 7.71 -8.03 -13.59
N GLU A 160 8.62 -7.46 -12.81
CA GLU A 160 9.60 -8.14 -11.98
C GLU A 160 8.91 -8.98 -10.90
N LEU A 161 7.94 -8.41 -10.19
CA LEU A 161 7.19 -9.14 -9.17
C LEU A 161 6.35 -10.26 -9.78
N ARG A 162 5.74 -10.06 -10.95
CA ARG A 162 5.05 -11.15 -11.67
C ARG A 162 6.00 -12.27 -12.08
N ALA A 163 7.19 -11.95 -12.57
CA ALA A 163 8.21 -12.95 -12.91
C ALA A 163 8.65 -13.73 -11.66
N PHE A 164 8.91 -13.03 -10.55
CA PHE A 164 9.21 -13.64 -9.26
C PHE A 164 8.10 -14.58 -8.77
N MET A 165 6.84 -14.15 -8.87
CA MET A 165 5.68 -14.97 -8.49
C MET A 165 5.62 -16.26 -9.32
N ARG A 166 5.85 -16.18 -10.63
CA ARG A 166 5.89 -17.36 -11.51
C ARG A 166 7.02 -18.32 -11.13
N MET A 167 8.24 -17.81 -10.96
CA MET A 167 9.40 -18.62 -10.61
C MET A 167 9.22 -19.32 -9.26
N THR A 168 8.76 -18.59 -8.24
CA THR A 168 8.54 -19.16 -6.90
C THR A 168 7.38 -20.15 -6.86
N LEU A 169 6.36 -19.97 -7.71
CA LEU A 169 5.32 -20.98 -7.90
C LEU A 169 5.90 -22.27 -8.48
N ALA A 170 6.63 -22.17 -9.59
CA ALA A 170 7.20 -23.32 -10.28
C ALA A 170 8.11 -24.13 -9.35
N ARG A 171 8.99 -23.45 -8.60
CA ARG A 171 9.85 -24.09 -7.60
C ARG A 171 9.06 -24.76 -6.47
N ALA A 172 7.98 -24.14 -6.02
CA ALA A 172 7.15 -24.73 -4.97
C ALA A 172 6.42 -25.99 -5.45
N ILE A 173 6.02 -26.02 -6.72
CA ILE A 173 5.38 -27.18 -7.34
C ILE A 173 6.39 -28.31 -7.55
N ASP A 174 7.57 -28.01 -8.08
CA ASP A 174 8.62 -29.01 -8.29
C ASP A 174 8.96 -29.75 -6.98
N LYS A 175 9.05 -29.03 -5.87
CA LYS A 175 9.22 -29.60 -4.53
C LYS A 175 8.10 -30.53 -4.06
N THR A 176 6.91 -30.48 -4.67
CA THR A 176 5.83 -31.42 -4.35
C THR A 176 5.99 -32.78 -5.04
N GLY A 177 7.01 -32.96 -5.88
CA GLY A 177 7.27 -34.21 -6.61
C GLY A 177 6.24 -34.52 -7.70
N LYS A 178 5.24 -33.67 -7.89
CA LYS A 178 4.26 -33.79 -8.97
C LYS A 178 4.80 -33.08 -10.20
N ARG A 179 5.42 -33.84 -11.11
CA ARG A 179 5.77 -33.37 -12.45
C ARG A 179 4.48 -32.93 -13.17
N LEU A 180 4.59 -31.81 -13.88
CA LEU A 180 3.58 -31.23 -14.75
C LEU A 180 3.34 -32.11 -15.98
#